data_AF-A0A328C5Q8-F1
#
_entry.id   AF-A0A328C5Q8-F1
#
_cell.length_a   1.000
_cell.length_b   1.000
_cell.length_c   1.000
_cell.angle_alpha   90.00
_cell.angle_beta   90.00
_cell.angle_gamma   90.00
#
_symmetry.space_group_name_H-M   'P 1'
#
loop_
_entity.id
_entity.type
_entity.pdbx_description
1 polymer ?
#
loop_
_entity_poly.entity_id
_entity_poly.type
_entity_poly.pdbx_seq_one_letter_code
_entity_poly.pdbx_strand_id
1 'polypeptide(L)'
;MIAARWKRLAVVTLLAAAPGGALGCGEVDDTAEPGPWWAGLPYASEVVSFTPGEGAGFGEGNLPDVVLGPPQGKGTTSASLDVLSLGAGGEIVLGFGDRVIVDGEGADFVVFENPFYADGDPDQVFAELGEIAVSEDGEAWHTFECVASPDDAPPYVGCAGWRPTLAYEALEHPELSVAITGGDAFDLAEVGLSRARFVRIRDLWGVGASPSQGFDLDAVGILHVE
;
A
#
# COMPACT_ATOMS: atom_id res chain seq x y z
N MET A 1 -16.47 -32.31 -32.71
CA MET A 1 -17.78 -31.70 -32.99
C MET A 1 -17.58 -30.19 -33.06
N ILE A 2 -17.90 -29.64 -34.25
CA ILE A 2 -18.28 -28.25 -34.57
C ILE A 2 -17.32 -27.12 -34.17
N ALA A 3 -16.54 -26.69 -35.17
CA ALA A 3 -16.02 -25.33 -35.27
C ALA A 3 -17.16 -24.37 -35.66
N ALA A 4 -17.27 -23.22 -35.00
CA ALA A 4 -18.19 -22.15 -35.38
C ALA A 4 -17.41 -20.87 -35.72
N ARG A 5 -17.36 -20.58 -37.02
CA ARG A 5 -16.93 -19.31 -37.61
C ARG A 5 -17.87 -18.19 -37.17
N TRP A 6 -17.34 -17.07 -36.67
CA TRP A 6 -18.10 -15.84 -36.54
C TRP A 6 -17.93 -14.97 -37.78
N LYS A 7 -19.04 -14.77 -38.49
CA LYS A 7 -19.15 -13.86 -39.64
C LYS A 7 -19.29 -12.43 -39.12
N ARG A 8 -18.46 -11.53 -39.62
CA ARG A 8 -18.61 -10.07 -39.46
C ARG A 8 -19.90 -9.62 -40.15
N LEU A 9 -20.79 -8.97 -39.41
CA LEU A 9 -21.94 -8.27 -39.98
C LEU A 9 -21.54 -6.80 -40.18
N ALA A 10 -21.52 -6.36 -41.44
CA ALA A 10 -21.37 -4.95 -41.76
C ALA A 10 -22.74 -4.27 -41.61
N VAL A 11 -22.85 -3.29 -40.72
CA VAL A 11 -24.02 -2.41 -40.62
C VAL A 11 -23.71 -1.18 -41.47
N VAL A 12 -24.47 -1.03 -42.56
CA VAL A 12 -24.51 0.19 -43.38
C VAL A 12 -25.54 1.11 -42.75
N THR A 13 -25.11 2.27 -42.28
CA THR A 13 -26.01 3.32 -41.78
C THR A 13 -26.01 4.49 -42.76
N LEU A 14 -27.20 4.78 -43.29
CA LEU A 14 -27.48 5.92 -44.17
C LEU A 14 -27.21 7.25 -43.45
N LEU A 15 -26.46 8.15 -44.09
CA LEU A 15 -26.40 9.57 -43.71
C LEU A 15 -27.73 10.26 -44.08
N ALA A 16 -28.34 10.92 -43.11
CA ALA A 16 -29.28 12.02 -43.35
C ALA A 16 -28.76 13.26 -42.62
N ALA A 17 -28.50 14.32 -43.38
CA ALA A 17 -28.03 15.60 -42.86
C ALA A 17 -29.22 16.45 -42.37
N ALA A 18 -29.07 17.07 -41.19
CA ALA A 18 -29.88 18.19 -40.74
C ALA A 18 -28.95 19.22 -40.04
N PRO A 19 -29.14 20.53 -40.25
CA PRO A 19 -28.30 21.56 -39.62
C PRO A 19 -28.93 22.01 -38.30
N GLY A 20 -28.13 22.10 -37.24
CA GLY A 20 -28.57 22.67 -35.97
C GLY A 20 -27.59 22.38 -34.85
N GLY A 21 -26.91 23.41 -34.35
CA GLY A 21 -25.82 23.28 -33.39
C GLY A 21 -26.23 22.68 -32.03
N ALA A 22 -25.28 22.02 -31.40
CA ALA A 22 -25.26 21.76 -29.97
C ALA A 22 -23.83 21.46 -29.51
N LEU A 23 -23.45 22.13 -28.43
CA LEU A 23 -22.50 21.77 -27.37
C LEU A 23 -21.69 20.49 -27.59
N GLY A 24 -20.36 20.65 -27.67
CA GLY A 24 -19.41 19.55 -27.70
C GLY A 24 -19.57 18.67 -26.46
N CYS A 25 -20.03 17.45 -26.66
CA CYS A 25 -19.78 16.35 -25.74
C CYS A 25 -18.34 15.92 -26.00
N GLY A 26 -17.48 16.01 -24.99
CA GLY A 26 -16.12 15.48 -25.07
C GLY A 26 -16.17 14.01 -25.46
N GLU A 27 -15.34 13.65 -26.44
CA GLU A 27 -15.09 12.26 -26.81
C GLU A 27 -14.52 11.55 -25.58
N VAL A 28 -15.23 10.53 -25.10
CA VAL A 28 -14.71 9.62 -24.09
C VAL A 28 -13.65 8.80 -24.81
N ASP A 29 -12.39 8.94 -24.39
CA ASP A 29 -11.28 8.17 -24.94
C ASP A 29 -11.40 6.72 -24.43
N ASP A 30 -12.11 5.91 -25.21
CA ASP A 30 -12.40 4.48 -24.96
C ASP A 30 -11.16 3.58 -25.16
N THR A 31 -9.95 4.16 -25.17
CA THR A 31 -8.67 3.46 -25.43
C THR A 31 -7.76 3.33 -24.21
N ALA A 32 -8.13 3.91 -23.06
CA ALA A 32 -7.41 3.67 -21.82
C ALA A 32 -7.68 2.24 -21.33
N GLU A 33 -6.63 1.43 -21.23
CA GLU A 33 -6.70 0.15 -20.52
C GLU A 33 -7.26 0.40 -19.11
N PRO A 34 -8.25 -0.40 -18.66
CA PRO A 34 -8.77 -0.23 -17.32
C PRO A 34 -7.62 -0.40 -16.32
N GLY A 35 -7.49 0.56 -15.40
CA GLY A 35 -6.52 0.48 -14.31
C GLY A 35 -6.72 -0.76 -13.44
N PRO A 36 -5.83 -1.00 -12.46
CA PRO A 36 -6.02 -2.10 -11.52
C PRO A 36 -7.40 -2.01 -10.85
N TRP A 37 -7.96 -3.14 -10.43
CA TRP A 37 -9.31 -3.19 -9.83
C TRP A 37 -9.43 -2.33 -8.56
N TRP A 38 -8.30 -2.05 -7.91
CA TRP A 38 -8.18 -1.19 -6.75
C TRP A 38 -7.93 0.28 -7.10
N ALA A 39 -7.88 0.65 -8.38
CA ALA A 39 -7.72 2.04 -8.80
C ALA A 39 -8.81 2.92 -8.16
N GLY A 40 -8.37 3.98 -7.47
CA GLY A 40 -9.25 4.87 -6.72
C GLY A 40 -9.42 4.52 -5.23
N LEU A 41 -9.01 3.33 -4.79
CA LEU A 41 -8.92 3.00 -3.36
C LEU A 41 -7.69 3.67 -2.73
N PRO A 42 -7.73 4.04 -1.43
CA PRO A 42 -6.76 4.93 -0.79
C PRO A 42 -5.42 4.26 -0.45
N TYR A 43 -4.77 3.59 -1.40
CA TYR A 43 -3.48 2.91 -1.20
C TYR A 43 -2.37 3.49 -2.06
N ALA A 44 -1.12 3.21 -1.71
CA ALA A 44 0.02 3.50 -2.55
C ALA A 44 -0.20 2.98 -3.99
N SER A 45 0.24 3.76 -4.96
CA SER A 45 0.05 3.47 -6.38
C SER A 45 1.35 3.56 -7.19
N GLU A 46 2.48 3.81 -6.52
CA GLU A 46 3.79 3.93 -7.14
C GLU A 46 4.88 3.43 -6.19
N VAL A 47 5.84 2.67 -6.73
CA VAL A 47 7.12 2.39 -6.08
C VAL A 47 8.15 3.36 -6.66
N VAL A 48 8.61 4.32 -5.86
CA VAL A 48 9.56 5.35 -6.29
C VAL A 48 10.98 4.79 -6.32
N SER A 49 11.34 4.01 -5.31
CA SER A 49 12.63 3.32 -5.24
C SER A 49 12.57 2.15 -4.27
N PHE A 50 13.33 1.09 -4.56
CA PHE A 50 13.56 -0.02 -3.64
C PHE A 50 15.05 -0.37 -3.64
N THR A 51 15.64 -0.42 -2.44
CA THR A 51 17.01 -0.86 -2.20
C THR A 51 16.97 -2.07 -1.26
N PRO A 52 17.13 -3.30 -1.78
CA PRO A 52 17.09 -4.49 -0.94
C PRO A 52 18.27 -4.52 0.04
N GLY A 53 17.99 -4.93 1.27
CA GLY A 53 18.96 -5.22 2.31
C GLY A 53 19.53 -6.64 2.19
N GLU A 54 20.41 -7.01 3.13
CA GLU A 54 20.91 -8.39 3.20
C GLU A 54 19.74 -9.36 3.48
N GLY A 55 19.70 -10.48 2.75
CA GLY A 55 18.68 -11.49 2.96
C GLY A 55 17.30 -11.18 2.37
N ALA A 56 17.13 -10.06 1.65
CA ALA A 56 15.94 -9.80 0.83
C ALA A 56 15.75 -10.83 -0.31
N GLY A 57 14.60 -10.77 -0.98
CA GLY A 57 14.33 -11.54 -2.19
C GLY A 57 12.92 -12.11 -2.29
N PHE A 58 12.23 -12.28 -1.16
CA PHE A 58 10.83 -12.70 -1.15
C PHE A 58 9.95 -11.54 -1.64
N GLY A 59 8.97 -11.83 -2.50
CA GLY A 59 8.10 -10.83 -3.10
C GLY A 59 8.70 -10.02 -4.25
N GLU A 60 10.03 -9.91 -4.38
CA GLU A 60 10.66 -9.03 -5.38
C GLU A 60 10.22 -9.30 -6.83
N GLY A 61 10.00 -10.57 -7.18
CA GLY A 61 9.53 -10.97 -8.52
C GLY A 61 8.11 -10.49 -8.87
N ASN A 62 7.35 -10.02 -7.88
CA ASN A 62 6.00 -9.51 -8.02
C ASN A 62 5.93 -7.96 -7.92
N LEU A 63 7.06 -7.27 -7.81
CA LEU A 63 7.09 -5.81 -7.86
C LEU A 63 6.63 -5.28 -9.23
N PRO A 64 5.90 -4.15 -9.28
CA PRO A 64 5.50 -3.34 -8.11
C PRO A 64 4.22 -3.84 -7.42
N ASP A 65 3.45 -4.73 -8.05
CA ASP A 65 2.07 -5.03 -7.67
C ASP A 65 1.90 -5.57 -6.25
N VAL A 66 2.90 -6.27 -5.70
CA VAL A 66 2.86 -6.87 -4.35
C VAL A 66 2.83 -5.85 -3.20
N VAL A 67 3.14 -4.57 -3.45
CA VAL A 67 3.11 -3.51 -2.42
C VAL A 67 2.15 -2.37 -2.75
N LEU A 68 1.37 -2.51 -3.82
CA LEU A 68 0.42 -1.50 -4.31
C LEU A 68 -1.02 -2.00 -4.17
N GLY A 69 -1.92 -1.07 -3.86
CA GLY A 69 -3.32 -1.42 -3.61
C GLY A 69 -3.56 -1.93 -2.17
N PRO A 70 -4.73 -2.54 -1.92
CA PRO A 70 -5.14 -2.96 -0.58
C PRO A 70 -4.35 -4.16 -0.07
N PRO A 71 -4.04 -4.21 1.24
CA PRO A 71 -3.28 -5.31 1.81
C PRO A 71 -4.03 -6.64 1.80
N GLN A 72 -3.29 -7.75 1.82
CA GLN A 72 -3.83 -9.12 1.78
C GLN A 72 -3.60 -9.91 3.09
N GLY A 73 -3.77 -9.24 4.23
CA GLY A 73 -3.61 -9.81 5.57
C GLY A 73 -4.40 -11.08 5.86
N LYS A 74 -3.97 -11.83 6.90
CA LYS A 74 -4.57 -13.11 7.33
C LYS A 74 -5.12 -13.08 8.76
N GLY A 75 -5.24 -11.90 9.36
CA GLY A 75 -5.74 -11.75 10.73
C GLY A 75 -4.61 -11.85 11.76
N THR A 76 -4.97 -12.09 13.02
CA THR A 76 -4.03 -11.94 14.14
C THR A 76 -3.10 -13.12 14.37
N THR A 77 -3.33 -14.27 13.73
CA THR A 77 -2.62 -15.53 14.04
C THR A 77 -1.93 -16.16 12.84
N SER A 78 -1.83 -15.44 11.72
CA SER A 78 -1.24 -15.97 10.49
C SER A 78 -0.66 -14.84 9.66
N ALA A 79 0.48 -15.11 9.04
CA ALA A 79 1.12 -14.24 8.07
C ALA A 79 0.54 -14.46 6.65
N SER A 80 0.46 -13.39 5.87
CA SER A 80 0.29 -13.39 4.41
C SER A 80 1.58 -13.79 3.70
N LEU A 81 1.46 -14.15 2.42
CA LEU A 81 2.57 -14.35 1.49
C LEU A 81 2.60 -13.28 0.39
N ASP A 82 1.65 -12.35 0.42
CA ASP A 82 1.58 -11.21 -0.49
C ASP A 82 2.34 -10.04 0.13
N VAL A 83 3.65 -10.19 0.21
CA VAL A 83 4.54 -9.24 0.88
C VAL A 83 5.86 -9.13 0.14
N LEU A 84 6.53 -8.01 0.31
CA LEU A 84 7.91 -7.76 -0.08
C LEU A 84 8.80 -7.69 1.16
N SER A 85 9.71 -8.65 1.31
CA SER A 85 10.70 -8.61 2.38
C SER A 85 11.83 -7.66 2.02
N LEU A 86 12.04 -6.64 2.84
CA LEU A 86 13.03 -5.59 2.53
C LEU A 86 14.48 -6.05 2.69
N GLY A 87 14.76 -7.08 3.48
CA GLY A 87 16.11 -7.43 3.90
C GLY A 87 16.62 -6.56 5.05
N ALA A 88 17.68 -7.02 5.71
CA ALA A 88 18.32 -6.30 6.81
C ALA A 88 18.78 -4.90 6.36
N GLY A 89 18.18 -3.87 6.94
CA GLY A 89 18.43 -2.47 6.60
C GLY A 89 17.97 -2.03 5.20
N GLY A 90 17.20 -2.87 4.50
CA GLY A 90 16.61 -2.55 3.21
C GLY A 90 15.57 -1.43 3.33
N GLU A 91 15.33 -0.75 2.22
CA GLU A 91 14.54 0.48 2.19
C GLU A 91 13.68 0.55 0.93
N ILE A 92 12.43 0.98 1.09
CA ILE A 92 11.52 1.26 -0.02
C ILE A 92 10.86 2.61 0.16
N VAL A 93 10.62 3.31 -0.95
CA VAL A 93 9.85 4.54 -1.02
C VAL A 93 8.62 4.30 -1.89
N LEU A 94 7.45 4.57 -1.32
CA LEU A 94 6.16 4.50 -2.00
C LEU A 94 5.56 5.88 -2.19
N GLY A 95 4.80 6.04 -3.27
CA GLY A 95 4.05 7.25 -3.61
C GLY A 95 2.57 6.96 -3.90
N PHE A 96 1.76 8.02 -3.92
CA PHE A 96 0.30 7.95 -4.06
C PHE A 96 -0.22 8.58 -5.36
N GLY A 97 0.68 8.79 -6.34
CA GLY A 97 0.40 9.46 -7.60
C GLY A 97 -0.06 10.90 -7.36
N ASP A 98 -1.25 11.24 -7.85
CA ASP A 98 -1.80 12.59 -7.72
C ASP A 98 -2.34 12.91 -6.32
N ARG A 99 -2.56 11.90 -5.47
CA ARG A 99 -3.11 12.05 -4.11
C ARG A 99 -2.05 12.48 -3.12
N VAL A 100 -2.49 13.21 -2.10
CA VAL A 100 -1.63 13.72 -1.03
C VAL A 100 -2.19 13.28 0.31
N ILE A 101 -1.33 12.74 1.19
CA ILE A 101 -1.66 12.54 2.60
C ILE A 101 -1.75 13.92 3.24
N VAL A 102 -2.83 14.22 3.94
CA VAL A 102 -3.02 15.50 4.64
C VAL A 102 -3.23 15.30 6.12
N ASP A 103 -2.73 16.23 6.93
CA ASP A 103 -2.91 16.26 8.38
C ASP A 103 -4.39 16.50 8.73
N GLY A 104 -4.99 15.50 9.36
CA GLY A 104 -6.38 15.46 9.79
C GLY A 104 -6.53 15.19 11.28
N GLU A 105 -7.70 14.72 11.71
CA GLU A 105 -7.89 14.34 13.11
C GLU A 105 -7.33 12.93 13.36
N GLY A 106 -6.19 12.85 14.05
CA GLY A 106 -5.53 11.59 14.37
C GLY A 106 -4.68 11.08 13.21
N ALA A 107 -4.51 9.76 13.10
CA ALA A 107 -3.63 9.18 12.08
C ALA A 107 -4.09 9.49 10.65
N ASP A 108 -3.14 9.81 9.78
CA ASP A 108 -3.36 10.23 8.39
C ASP A 108 -3.02 9.15 7.37
N PHE A 109 -2.18 8.19 7.75
CA PHE A 109 -1.84 7.04 6.93
C PHE A 109 -1.53 5.82 7.80
N VAL A 110 -1.45 4.66 7.16
CA VAL A 110 -1.20 3.36 7.81
C VAL A 110 -0.26 2.52 6.95
N VAL A 111 0.67 1.83 7.61
CA VAL A 111 1.60 0.88 7.02
C VAL A 111 1.16 -0.53 7.40
N PHE A 112 1.08 -1.41 6.41
CA PHE A 112 0.72 -2.80 6.56
C PHE A 112 1.95 -3.67 6.35
N GLU A 113 2.29 -4.42 7.39
CA GLU A 113 3.35 -5.42 7.40
C GLU A 113 2.68 -6.80 7.58
N ASN A 114 3.44 -7.81 7.94
CA ASN A 114 3.00 -9.18 8.16
C ASN A 114 3.08 -9.72 9.60
N PRO A 115 2.83 -8.95 10.67
CA PRO A 115 3.08 -9.43 12.02
C PRO A 115 1.91 -10.30 12.48
N PHE A 116 2.18 -11.22 13.40
CA PHE A 116 1.15 -12.06 14.01
C PHE A 116 1.44 -12.33 15.49
N TYR A 117 0.39 -12.64 16.24
CA TYR A 117 0.45 -12.98 17.65
C TYR A 117 0.84 -14.45 17.81
N ALA A 118 2.04 -14.68 18.35
CA ALA A 118 2.51 -16.00 18.71
C ALA A 118 1.55 -16.63 19.73
N ASP A 119 1.11 -17.86 19.45
CA ASP A 119 0.08 -18.56 20.23
C ASP A 119 -1.22 -17.76 20.44
N GLY A 120 -1.49 -16.75 19.61
CA GLY A 120 -2.65 -15.85 19.72
C GLY A 120 -2.58 -14.84 20.85
N ASP A 121 -1.42 -14.65 21.46
CA ASP A 121 -1.20 -13.70 22.57
C ASP A 121 -0.75 -12.32 22.04
N PRO A 122 -1.54 -11.24 22.20
CA PRO A 122 -1.18 -9.91 21.73
C PRO A 122 0.06 -9.31 22.42
N ASP A 123 0.48 -9.86 23.56
CA ASP A 123 1.71 -9.47 24.24
C ASP A 123 2.94 -10.22 23.67
N GLN A 124 2.74 -11.18 22.76
CA GLN A 124 3.79 -11.95 22.07
C GLN A 124 3.64 -11.80 20.56
N VAL A 125 4.22 -10.73 20.01
CA VAL A 125 4.16 -10.46 18.57
C VAL A 125 5.42 -10.99 17.91
N PHE A 126 5.27 -11.73 16.81
CA PHE A 126 6.35 -11.88 15.84
C PHE A 126 6.38 -10.60 15.00
N ALA A 127 7.27 -9.68 15.38
CA ALA A 127 7.35 -8.35 14.81
C ALA A 127 8.66 -8.18 14.03
N GLU A 128 8.54 -7.65 12.81
CA GLU A 128 9.67 -7.27 11.97
C GLU A 128 9.58 -5.76 11.77
N LEU A 129 10.23 -5.01 12.68
CA LEU A 129 9.97 -3.57 12.81
C LEU A 129 10.61 -2.73 11.70
N GLY A 130 9.90 -1.67 11.33
CA GLY A 130 10.33 -0.69 10.32
C GLY A 130 10.33 0.74 10.85
N GLU A 131 11.35 1.50 10.46
CA GLU A 131 11.41 2.95 10.61
C GLU A 131 10.61 3.62 9.50
N ILE A 132 9.72 4.54 9.88
CA ILE A 132 8.87 5.27 8.94
C ILE A 132 9.36 6.71 8.82
N ALA A 133 9.49 7.18 7.57
CA ALA A 133 9.69 8.58 7.26
C ALA A 133 8.75 9.03 6.15
N VAL A 134 8.37 10.30 6.18
CA VAL A 134 7.50 10.92 5.19
C VAL A 134 8.15 12.14 4.55
N SER A 135 7.75 12.45 3.32
CA SER A 135 8.26 13.59 2.58
C SER A 135 7.19 14.19 1.68
N GLU A 136 7.19 15.52 1.55
CA GLU A 136 6.35 16.24 0.57
C GLU A 136 7.02 16.31 -0.81
N ASP A 137 8.35 16.39 -0.86
CA ASP A 137 9.13 16.66 -2.09
C ASP A 137 10.04 15.50 -2.55
N GLY A 138 10.19 14.47 -1.72
CA GLY A 138 11.08 13.33 -1.95
C GLY A 138 12.55 13.59 -1.58
N GLU A 139 12.88 14.80 -1.11
CA GLU A 139 14.23 15.23 -0.75
C GLU A 139 14.38 15.44 0.76
N ALA A 140 13.45 16.18 1.37
CA ALA A 140 13.40 16.42 2.80
C ALA A 140 12.54 15.35 3.49
N TRP A 141 13.16 14.58 4.38
CA TRP A 141 12.51 13.46 5.06
C TRP A 141 12.31 13.75 6.55
N HIS A 142 11.11 13.45 7.03
CA HIS A 142 10.69 13.59 8.40
C HIS A 142 10.42 12.20 8.98
N THR A 143 11.29 11.73 9.86
CA THR A 143 11.24 10.39 10.44
C THR A 143 10.43 10.39 11.74
N PHE A 144 9.52 9.43 11.89
CA PHE A 144 8.81 9.17 13.14
C PHE A 144 9.77 8.55 14.16
N GLU A 145 9.69 8.99 15.41
CA GLU A 145 10.57 8.48 16.46
C GLU A 145 10.15 7.05 16.86
N CYS A 146 10.81 6.05 16.28
CA CYS A 146 10.69 4.64 16.65
C CYS A 146 11.74 4.29 17.72
N VAL A 147 11.32 4.27 18.99
CA VAL A 147 12.20 3.88 20.11
C VAL A 147 11.90 2.45 20.51
N ALA A 148 12.54 1.51 19.82
CA ALA A 148 12.49 0.10 20.16
C ALA A 148 13.92 -0.49 20.18
N SER A 149 14.11 -1.51 21.01
CA SER A 149 15.28 -2.38 21.06
C SER A 149 14.85 -3.83 20.79
N PRO A 150 15.75 -4.70 20.28
CA PRO A 150 15.40 -6.09 19.95
C PRO A 150 14.80 -6.93 21.10
N ASP A 151 15.04 -6.52 22.36
CA ASP A 151 14.54 -7.20 23.56
C ASP A 151 13.23 -6.59 24.11
N ASP A 152 12.72 -5.53 23.50
CA ASP A 152 11.50 -4.86 23.96
C ASP A 152 10.24 -5.66 23.59
N ALA A 153 9.24 -5.57 24.46
CA ALA A 153 7.88 -6.06 24.20
C ALA A 153 7.00 -4.92 23.65
N PRO A 154 5.92 -5.22 22.89
CA PRO A 154 4.97 -4.19 22.45
C PRO A 154 4.38 -3.42 23.64
N PRO A 155 3.93 -2.16 23.43
CA PRO A 155 3.77 -1.49 22.14
C PRO A 155 5.05 -0.84 21.60
N TYR A 156 5.31 -1.01 20.29
CA TYR A 156 6.42 -0.37 19.58
C TYR A 156 5.98 0.96 18.96
N VAL A 157 5.71 1.94 19.82
CA VAL A 157 5.21 3.26 19.40
C VAL A 157 6.19 3.92 18.43
N GLY A 158 5.66 4.48 17.33
CA GLY A 158 6.45 5.14 16.28
C GLY A 158 7.11 4.18 15.28
N CYS A 159 7.03 2.87 15.50
CA CYS A 159 7.48 1.84 14.56
C CYS A 159 6.29 1.24 13.81
N ALA A 160 6.52 0.79 12.57
CA ALA A 160 5.61 -0.14 11.89
C ALA A 160 6.06 -1.59 12.11
N GLY A 161 5.20 -2.56 11.83
CA GLY A 161 5.56 -3.98 11.82
C GLY A 161 5.16 -4.76 13.06
N TRP A 162 4.13 -4.31 13.80
CA TRP A 162 3.71 -5.01 15.02
C TRP A 162 2.21 -5.13 15.24
N ARG A 163 1.39 -4.37 14.52
CA ARG A 163 -0.06 -4.56 14.52
C ARG A 163 -0.47 -5.44 13.34
N PRO A 164 -1.10 -6.62 13.59
CA PRO A 164 -1.47 -7.53 12.51
C PRO A 164 -2.34 -6.87 11.44
N THR A 165 -2.04 -7.19 10.19
CA THR A 165 -2.87 -6.86 9.05
C THR A 165 -4.04 -7.85 8.99
N LEU A 166 -5.25 -7.33 9.15
CA LEU A 166 -6.47 -8.14 9.21
C LEU A 166 -6.96 -8.50 7.81
N ALA A 167 -7.61 -9.66 7.71
CA ALA A 167 -8.31 -10.05 6.49
C ALA A 167 -9.61 -9.23 6.36
N TYR A 168 -9.79 -8.55 5.24
CA TYR A 168 -10.99 -7.76 4.94
C TYR A 168 -11.21 -7.65 3.43
N GLU A 169 -12.41 -7.24 3.02
CA GLU A 169 -12.78 -7.05 1.62
C GLU A 169 -12.73 -5.56 1.24
N ALA A 170 -11.71 -5.15 0.49
CA ALA A 170 -11.44 -3.73 0.22
C ALA A 170 -12.58 -2.99 -0.51
N LEU A 171 -13.30 -3.67 -1.39
CA LEU A 171 -14.43 -3.08 -2.12
C LEU A 171 -15.67 -2.89 -1.23
N GLU A 172 -15.77 -3.61 -0.11
CA GLU A 172 -16.84 -3.42 0.88
C GLU A 172 -16.48 -2.30 1.89
N HIS A 173 -15.20 -1.92 1.94
CA HIS A 173 -14.64 -0.88 2.81
C HIS A 173 -13.79 0.13 2.03
N PRO A 174 -14.42 0.92 1.13
CA PRO A 174 -13.68 1.88 0.29
C PRO A 174 -13.09 3.04 1.09
N GLU A 175 -13.66 3.35 2.26
CA GLU A 175 -13.06 4.23 3.27
C GLU A 175 -12.17 3.39 4.18
N LEU A 176 -10.88 3.72 4.21
CA LEU A 176 -9.89 2.99 5.00
C LEU A 176 -10.10 3.23 6.49
N SER A 177 -10.07 2.14 7.27
CA SER A 177 -10.16 2.20 8.72
C SER A 177 -9.27 1.15 9.36
N VAL A 178 -8.35 1.60 10.21
CA VAL A 178 -7.45 0.74 10.98
C VAL A 178 -8.18 -0.20 11.93
N ALA A 179 -9.43 0.11 12.31
CA ALA A 179 -10.26 -0.78 13.10
C ALA A 179 -10.74 -2.03 12.31
N ILE A 180 -10.75 -1.94 10.98
CA ILE A 180 -11.12 -3.03 10.07
C ILE A 180 -9.87 -3.72 9.53
N THR A 181 -8.85 -2.94 9.15
CA THR A 181 -7.67 -3.46 8.44
C THR A 181 -6.51 -3.83 9.36
N GLY A 182 -6.49 -3.33 10.60
CA GLY A 182 -5.29 -3.37 11.44
C GLY A 182 -4.19 -2.48 10.87
N GLY A 183 -2.93 -2.91 11.02
CA GLY A 183 -1.74 -2.15 10.62
C GLY A 183 -1.35 -1.05 11.62
N ASP A 184 -0.20 -0.44 11.34
CA ASP A 184 0.42 0.60 12.16
C ASP A 184 0.16 1.98 11.58
N ALA A 185 -0.51 2.84 12.34
CA ALA A 185 -1.03 4.13 11.87
C ALA A 185 -0.18 5.31 12.36
N PHE A 186 -0.06 6.34 11.52
CA PHE A 186 0.86 7.46 11.71
C PHE A 186 0.17 8.80 11.44
N ASP A 187 0.46 9.79 12.27
CA ASP A 187 -0.11 11.14 12.26
C ASP A 187 0.97 12.16 11.84
N LEU A 188 0.76 12.90 10.75
CA LEU A 188 1.73 13.86 10.21
C LEU A 188 2.05 14.99 11.19
N ALA A 189 1.13 15.34 12.09
CA ALA A 189 1.37 16.36 13.12
C ALA A 189 2.49 15.95 14.08
N GLU A 190 2.74 14.65 14.29
CA GLU A 190 3.83 14.15 15.15
C GLU A 190 5.21 14.54 14.61
N VAL A 191 5.33 14.69 13.29
CA VAL A 191 6.57 15.07 12.61
C VAL A 191 6.54 16.50 12.06
N GLY A 192 5.50 17.27 12.43
CA GLY A 192 5.34 18.69 12.10
C GLY A 192 5.04 18.97 10.64
N LEU A 193 4.41 18.01 9.94
CA LEU A 193 3.98 18.17 8.54
C LEU A 193 2.47 18.34 8.46
N SER A 194 2.00 19.16 7.51
CA SER A 194 0.59 19.24 7.16
C SER A 194 0.21 18.36 5.96
N ARG A 195 1.22 17.93 5.18
CA ARG A 195 1.05 17.16 3.94
C ARG A 195 2.27 16.26 3.70
N ALA A 196 2.06 15.12 3.05
CA ALA A 196 3.12 14.25 2.55
C ALA A 196 2.70 13.56 1.23
N ARG A 197 3.66 13.32 0.35
CA ARG A 197 3.47 12.61 -0.93
C ARG A 197 4.17 11.25 -0.98
N PHE A 198 5.15 11.05 -0.12
CA PHE A 198 5.98 9.87 -0.10
C PHE A 198 6.07 9.30 1.32
N VAL A 199 6.06 7.97 1.39
CA VAL A 199 6.34 7.21 2.61
C VAL A 199 7.56 6.36 2.32
N ARG A 200 8.56 6.45 3.20
CA ARG A 200 9.75 5.61 3.19
C ARG A 200 9.72 4.68 4.38
N ILE A 201 9.99 3.42 4.10
CA ILE A 201 10.03 2.35 5.09
C ILE A 201 11.42 1.74 5.03
N ARG A 202 12.08 1.62 6.19
CA ARG A 202 13.37 0.97 6.31
C ARG A 202 13.33 -0.10 7.39
N ASP A 203 13.80 -1.30 7.05
CA ASP A 203 13.99 -2.38 8.03
C ASP A 203 14.98 -1.96 9.13
N LEU A 204 14.66 -2.28 10.38
CA LEU A 204 15.49 -1.93 11.53
C LEU A 204 16.52 -2.99 11.88
N TRP A 205 16.14 -4.27 11.90
CA TRP A 205 16.92 -5.32 12.57
C TRP A 205 17.19 -6.58 11.76
N GLY A 206 16.62 -6.72 10.56
CA GLY A 206 16.80 -7.91 9.74
C GLY A 206 16.38 -9.18 10.46
N VAL A 207 15.23 -9.13 11.14
CA VAL A 207 14.59 -10.32 11.76
C VAL A 207 14.31 -11.36 10.67
N GLY A 208 14.22 -12.64 11.05
CA GLY A 208 13.98 -13.70 10.07
C GLY A 208 15.23 -14.18 9.35
N ALA A 209 15.04 -14.70 8.13
CA ALA A 209 16.10 -15.35 7.35
C ALA A 209 15.85 -15.23 5.85
N SER A 210 16.93 -15.25 5.06
CA SER A 210 16.84 -15.17 3.61
C SER A 210 15.97 -16.27 2.98
N PRO A 211 15.13 -15.96 1.97
CA PRO A 211 14.99 -14.67 1.29
C PRO A 211 13.93 -13.72 1.90
N SER A 212 13.35 -14.06 3.05
CA SER A 212 12.31 -13.28 3.73
C SER A 212 12.85 -12.65 5.00
N GLN A 213 14.02 -12.03 4.92
CA GLN A 213 14.62 -11.35 6.07
C GLN A 213 14.10 -9.92 6.13
N GLY A 214 13.84 -9.42 7.34
CA GLY A 214 13.45 -8.04 7.62
C GLY A 214 11.98 -7.77 7.34
N PHE A 215 11.60 -6.50 7.49
CA PHE A 215 10.23 -6.00 7.29
C PHE A 215 9.53 -6.58 6.05
N ASP A 216 8.39 -7.26 6.24
CA ASP A 216 7.57 -7.85 5.17
C ASP A 216 6.42 -6.91 4.78
N LEU A 217 6.70 -5.98 3.86
CA LEU A 217 5.73 -4.96 3.43
C LEU A 217 4.59 -5.56 2.61
N ASP A 218 3.35 -5.36 3.05
CA ASP A 218 2.11 -5.70 2.33
C ASP A 218 1.58 -4.47 1.58
N ALA A 219 1.34 -3.35 2.27
CA ALA A 219 0.80 -2.14 1.63
C ALA A 219 1.02 -0.86 2.47
N VAL A 220 0.70 0.29 1.89
CA VAL A 220 0.52 1.56 2.61
C VAL A 220 -0.78 2.22 2.17
N GLY A 221 -1.58 2.68 3.13
CA GLY A 221 -2.88 3.31 2.90
C GLY A 221 -3.00 4.72 3.49
N ILE A 222 -3.85 5.55 2.89
CA ILE A 222 -4.15 6.93 3.29
C ILE A 222 -5.49 6.95 4.05
N LEU A 223 -5.51 7.59 5.21
CA LEU A 223 -6.70 7.82 6.03
C LEU A 223 -7.30 9.20 5.75
N HIS A 224 -6.44 10.20 5.52
CA HIS A 224 -6.84 11.58 5.19
C HIS A 224 -6.18 12.03 3.87
N VAL A 225 -7.01 12.35 2.88
CA VAL A 225 -6.59 12.61 1.50
C VAL A 225 -7.11 13.94 0.96
N GLU A 226 -6.27 14.63 0.17
CA GLU A 226 -6.64 15.74 -0.73
C GLU A 226 -6.51 15.34 -2.20
#